data_AF-A0A9N8DN20-F1
#
_entry.id   AF-A0A9N8DN20-F1
#
_cell.length_a   1.000
_cell.length_b   1.000
_cell.length_c   1.000
_cell.angle_alpha   90.00
_cell.angle_beta   90.00
_cell.angle_gamma   90.00
#
_symmetry.space_group_name_H-M   'P 1'
#
loop_
_entity.id
_entity.type
_entity.pdbx_description
1 polymer ?
#
loop_
_entity_poly.entity_id
_entity_poly.type
_entity_poly.pdbx_seq_one_letter_code
_entity_poly.pdbx_strand_id
1 'polypeptide(L)'
;MPTCWINVLLWRIVDDVLEGGLEEFAKAYPYGTVLLQIREPSSWHASLHRWSAMDKKFSGHPGCRKKGVTPHPRATKLMWFDYYEAYTKRVRQTMELFPTVNYVEVPLSKEIGPTTDNIFGFSQESNCWIHKNSNPGRH
;
A
#
# COMPACT_ATOMS: atom_id res chain seq x y z
N MET A 1 10.27 20.25 -17.37
CA MET A 1 10.23 19.60 -16.05
C MET A 1 9.88 18.13 -16.28
N PRO A 2 10.75 17.17 -15.93
CA PRO A 2 10.37 15.76 -15.98
C PRO A 2 9.27 15.57 -14.93
N THR A 3 8.09 15.17 -15.38
CA THR A 3 6.97 14.85 -14.50
C THR A 3 7.13 13.40 -14.07
N CYS A 4 7.43 13.18 -12.78
CA CYS A 4 7.45 11.86 -12.18
C CYS A 4 6.03 11.31 -12.08
N TRP A 5 5.51 10.75 -13.17
CA TRP A 5 4.27 9.98 -13.16
C TRP A 5 4.57 8.55 -12.75
N ILE A 6 4.79 8.33 -11.46
CA ILE A 6 4.58 6.99 -10.91
C ILE A 6 3.13 6.98 -10.49
N ASN A 7 2.31 6.22 -11.22
CA ASN A 7 0.96 5.86 -10.80
C ASN A 7 1.07 5.00 -9.53
N VAL A 8 1.34 5.65 -8.39
CA VAL A 8 1.33 5.03 -7.08
C VAL A 8 -0.14 4.82 -6.71
N LEU A 9 -0.70 3.71 -7.17
CA LEU A 9 -2.05 3.22 -6.85
C LEU A 9 -2.13 2.73 -5.39
N LEU A 10 -1.58 3.45 -4.40
CA LEU A 10 -1.54 2.98 -3.00
C LEU A 10 -2.94 2.77 -2.40
N TRP A 11 -3.98 3.37 -2.98
CA TRP A 11 -5.33 3.43 -2.44
C TRP A 11 -6.33 2.45 -3.09
N ARG A 12 -6.04 1.91 -4.29
CA ARG A 12 -6.90 0.92 -4.97
C ARG A 12 -6.48 -0.54 -4.74
N ILE A 13 -5.23 -0.77 -4.32
CA ILE A 13 -4.68 -2.12 -4.18
C ILE A 13 -5.37 -2.95 -3.08
N VAL A 14 -6.04 -2.32 -2.11
CA VAL A 14 -6.80 -3.07 -1.11
C VAL A 14 -7.98 -3.83 -1.74
N ASP A 15 -8.67 -3.23 -2.71
CA ASP A 15 -9.74 -3.92 -3.44
C ASP A 15 -9.13 -4.86 -4.50
N ASP A 16 -8.05 -4.45 -5.18
CA ASP A 16 -7.46 -5.22 -6.29
C ASP A 16 -6.78 -6.53 -5.83
N VAL A 17 -6.12 -6.57 -4.67
CA VAL A 17 -5.49 -7.81 -4.16
C VAL A 17 -6.54 -8.86 -3.74
N LEU A 18 -7.73 -8.40 -3.36
CA LEU A 18 -8.79 -9.28 -2.84
C LEU A 18 -9.68 -9.85 -3.95
N GLU A 19 -9.60 -9.30 -5.16
CA GLU A 19 -10.42 -9.72 -6.31
C GLU A 19 -9.60 -10.18 -7.53
N GLY A 20 -8.29 -10.39 -7.38
CA GLY A 20 -7.44 -10.87 -8.49
C GLY A 20 -6.84 -9.75 -9.36
N GLY A 21 -7.09 -8.49 -9.03
CA GLY A 21 -6.60 -7.34 -9.79
C GLY A 21 -5.08 -7.21 -9.79
N LEU A 22 -4.40 -7.65 -8.72
CA LEU A 22 -2.93 -7.70 -8.71
C LEU A 22 -2.39 -8.75 -9.69
N GLU A 23 -3.03 -9.92 -9.76
CA GLU A 23 -2.72 -10.96 -10.74
C GLU A 23 -2.96 -10.48 -12.17
N GLU A 24 -4.09 -9.82 -12.43
CA GLU A 24 -4.39 -9.27 -13.76
C GLU A 24 -3.40 -8.16 -14.17
N PHE A 25 -3.00 -7.30 -13.22
CA PHE A 25 -1.93 -6.33 -13.46
C PHE A 25 -0.61 -7.03 -13.82
N ALA A 26 -0.21 -8.04 -13.07
CA ALA A 26 1.03 -8.77 -13.31
C ALA A 26 1.04 -9.48 -14.67
N LYS A 27 -0.10 -10.03 -15.10
CA LYS A 27 -0.28 -10.59 -16.45
C LYS A 27 -0.19 -9.54 -17.55
N ALA A 28 -0.82 -8.39 -17.36
CA ALA A 28 -0.85 -7.31 -18.34
C ALA A 28 0.51 -6.60 -18.49
N TYR A 29 1.29 -6.54 -17.41
CA TYR A 29 2.59 -5.86 -17.34
C TYR A 29 3.67 -6.78 -16.79
N PRO A 30 4.12 -7.78 -17.56
CA PRO A 30 5.06 -8.79 -17.08
C PRO A 30 6.44 -8.22 -16.70
N TYR A 31 6.80 -7.01 -17.13
CA TYR A 31 8.02 -6.30 -16.72
C TYR A 31 7.71 -5.03 -15.92
N GLY A 32 6.47 -4.90 -15.44
CA GLY A 32 6.05 -3.80 -14.57
C GLY A 32 6.77 -3.86 -13.23
N THR A 33 6.74 -2.75 -12.50
CA THR A 33 7.21 -2.72 -11.12
C THR A 33 6.04 -2.59 -10.16
N VAL A 34 5.96 -3.51 -9.20
CA VAL A 34 5.05 -3.45 -8.06
C VAL A 34 5.83 -3.00 -6.84
N LEU A 35 5.50 -1.81 -6.35
CA LEU A 35 6.08 -1.22 -5.14
C LEU A 35 5.12 -1.41 -3.97
N LEU A 36 5.48 -2.24 -2.99
CA LEU A 36 4.73 -2.40 -1.75
C LEU A 36 5.39 -1.57 -0.63
N GLN A 37 4.69 -0.53 -0.17
CA GLN A 37 5.11 0.21 1.02
C GLN A 37 4.65 -0.52 2.28
N ILE A 38 5.60 -0.86 3.15
CA ILE A 38 5.33 -1.57 4.41
C ILE A 38 5.56 -0.68 5.62
N ARG A 39 4.71 -0.79 6.63
CA ARG A 39 4.83 -0.13 7.93
C ARG A 39 4.57 -1.14 9.05
N GLU A 40 5.06 -0.83 10.24
CA GLU A 40 4.70 -1.56 11.46
C GLU A 40 3.15 -1.50 11.68
N PRO A 41 2.48 -2.64 11.96
CA PRO A 41 1.01 -2.72 11.99
C PRO A 41 0.34 -1.73 12.96
N SER A 42 0.93 -1.51 14.13
CA SER A 42 0.40 -0.57 15.13
C SER A 42 0.44 0.88 14.65
N SER A 43 1.51 1.25 13.97
CA SER A 43 1.72 2.57 13.38
C SER A 43 0.80 2.78 12.19
N TRP A 44 0.60 1.74 11.36
CA TRP A 44 -0.37 1.75 10.27
C TRP A 44 -1.80 1.92 10.79
N HIS A 45 -2.22 1.12 11.76
CA HIS A 45 -3.55 1.19 12.37
C HIS A 45 -3.78 2.55 13.06
N ALA A 46 -2.80 3.07 13.79
CA ALA A 46 -2.90 4.41 14.38
C ALA A 46 -3.12 5.49 13.31
N SER A 47 -2.47 5.36 12.15
CA SER A 47 -2.72 6.23 11.00
C SER A 47 -4.15 6.09 10.47
N LEU A 48 -4.61 4.86 10.30
CA LEU A 48 -5.94 4.52 9.81
C LEU A 48 -7.04 5.24 10.63
N HIS A 49 -6.96 5.16 11.96
CA HIS A 49 -7.96 5.80 12.83
C HIS A 49 -7.92 7.32 12.81
N ARG A 50 -6.74 7.91 12.61
CA ARG A 50 -6.59 9.38 12.63
C ARG A 50 -6.93 10.04 11.30
N TRP A 51 -6.86 9.31 10.19
CA TRP A 51 -7.21 9.82 8.87
C TRP A 51 -8.69 9.65 8.60
N SER A 52 -9.50 10.68 8.81
CA SER A 52 -10.88 10.78 8.30
C SER A 52 -11.76 9.55 8.53
N ALA A 53 -11.57 8.84 9.65
CA ALA A 53 -12.19 7.54 9.94
C ALA A 53 -12.06 6.53 8.78
N MET A 54 -10.83 6.33 8.31
CA MET A 54 -10.51 5.42 7.21
C MET A 54 -10.98 3.99 7.47
N ASP A 55 -10.94 3.52 8.71
CA ASP A 55 -11.52 2.26 9.16
C ASP A 55 -13.01 2.12 8.76
N LYS A 56 -13.79 3.21 8.94
CA LYS A 56 -15.20 3.27 8.51
C LYS A 56 -15.33 3.32 7.00
N LYS A 57 -14.42 4.02 6.31
CA LYS A 57 -14.43 4.08 4.83
C LYS A 57 -14.13 2.72 4.22
N PHE A 58 -13.10 2.03 4.71
CA PHE A 58 -12.78 0.67 4.30
C PHE A 58 -13.99 -0.23 4.53
N SER A 59 -14.48 -0.33 5.76
CA SER A 59 -15.57 -1.26 6.06
C SER A 59 -16.91 -0.88 5.40
N GLY A 60 -17.09 0.41 5.09
CA GLY A 60 -18.30 0.95 4.49
C GLY A 60 -18.34 0.84 2.97
N HIS A 61 -17.19 0.64 2.31
CA HIS A 61 -17.09 0.57 0.86
C HIS A 61 -17.74 -0.72 0.32
N PRO A 62 -18.63 -0.66 -0.69
CA PRO A 62 -19.31 -1.84 -1.22
C PRO A 62 -18.37 -2.98 -1.65
N GLY A 63 -17.20 -2.67 -2.21
CA GLY A 63 -16.17 -3.67 -2.56
C GLY A 63 -15.55 -4.36 -1.33
N CYS A 64 -15.36 -3.61 -0.26
CA CYS A 64 -14.81 -4.10 1.01
C CYS A 64 -15.84 -4.79 1.92
N ARG A 65 -17.15 -4.56 1.68
CA ARG A 65 -18.27 -5.10 2.50
C ARG A 65 -18.42 -6.61 2.40
N LYS A 66 -17.67 -7.29 1.52
CA LYS A 66 -17.61 -8.74 1.49
C LYS A 66 -17.20 -9.25 2.88
N LYS A 67 -18.08 -10.06 3.49
CA LYS A 67 -17.91 -10.54 4.86
C LYS A 67 -16.58 -11.30 4.97
N GLY A 68 -15.71 -10.87 5.88
CA GLY A 68 -14.41 -11.48 6.11
C GLY A 68 -13.27 -10.94 5.26
N VAL A 69 -13.52 -9.97 4.39
CA VAL A 69 -12.49 -9.34 3.55
C VAL A 69 -11.81 -8.19 4.31
N THR A 70 -12.59 -7.25 4.86
CA THR A 70 -12.08 -6.19 5.74
C THR A 70 -12.63 -6.34 7.16
N PRO A 71 -11.85 -6.05 8.21
CA PRO A 71 -12.36 -6.01 9.57
C PRO A 71 -13.45 -4.94 9.72
N HIS A 72 -14.47 -5.21 10.53
CA HIS A 72 -15.50 -4.22 10.86
C HIS A 72 -14.88 -2.98 11.55
N PRO A 73 -15.46 -1.77 11.50
CA PRO A 73 -14.88 -0.59 12.16
C PRO A 73 -14.76 -0.75 13.68
N ARG A 74 -15.64 -1.59 14.26
CA ARG A 74 -15.62 -1.95 15.69
C ARG A 74 -14.75 -3.19 15.99
N ALA A 75 -14.00 -3.71 15.02
CA ALA A 75 -13.08 -4.81 15.24
C ALA A 75 -11.96 -4.39 16.21
N THR A 76 -11.38 -5.37 16.89
CA THR A 76 -10.27 -5.10 17.81
C THR A 76 -9.03 -4.64 17.03
N LYS A 77 -8.14 -3.93 17.72
CA LYS A 77 -6.84 -3.52 17.15
C LYS A 77 -6.05 -4.72 16.60
N LEU A 78 -6.09 -5.87 17.29
CA LEU A 78 -5.41 -7.10 16.84
C LEU A 78 -6.00 -7.62 15.51
N MET A 79 -7.32 -7.62 15.35
CA MET A 79 -7.94 -8.03 14.08
C MET A 79 -7.50 -7.16 12.89
N TRP A 80 -7.26 -5.87 13.13
CA TRP A 80 -6.72 -4.98 12.10
C TRP A 80 -5.24 -5.25 11.80
N PHE A 81 -4.46 -5.69 12.79
CA PHE A 81 -3.07 -6.09 12.59
C PHE A 81 -3.00 -7.36 11.76
N ASP A 82 -3.75 -8.38 12.17
CA ASP A 82 -3.84 -9.65 11.47
C ASP A 82 -4.27 -9.43 10.01
N TYR A 83 -5.25 -8.55 9.80
CA TYR A 83 -5.68 -8.15 8.46
C TYR A 83 -4.54 -7.53 7.63
N TYR A 84 -3.80 -6.59 8.20
CA TYR A 84 -2.70 -5.92 7.51
C TYR A 84 -1.56 -6.90 7.18
N GLU A 85 -1.20 -7.77 8.12
CA GLU A 85 -0.19 -8.82 7.90
C GLU A 85 -0.64 -9.82 6.84
N ALA A 86 -1.88 -10.30 6.92
CA ALA A 86 -2.46 -11.21 5.92
C ALA A 86 -2.54 -10.56 4.53
N TYR A 87 -2.84 -9.26 4.45
CA TYR A 87 -2.81 -8.50 3.20
C TYR A 87 -1.39 -8.45 2.61
N THR A 88 -0.39 -8.00 3.37
CA THR A 88 1.00 -7.92 2.85
C THR A 88 1.56 -9.29 2.49
N LYS A 89 1.22 -10.33 3.25
CA LYS A 89 1.59 -11.72 2.92
C LYS A 89 0.98 -12.17 1.60
N ARG A 90 -0.29 -11.86 1.34
CA ARG A 90 -0.94 -12.20 0.06
C ARG A 90 -0.27 -11.52 -1.12
N VAL A 91 0.07 -10.23 -1.00
CA VAL A 91 0.82 -9.52 -2.05
C VAL A 91 2.13 -10.23 -2.38
N ARG A 92 2.92 -10.61 -1.37
CA ARG A 92 4.17 -11.38 -1.56
C ARG A 92 3.92 -12.68 -2.31
N GLN A 93 2.97 -13.48 -1.81
CA GLN A 93 2.62 -14.77 -2.41
C GLN A 93 2.12 -14.63 -3.85
N THR A 94 1.34 -13.59 -4.15
CA THR A 94 0.91 -13.32 -5.52
C THR A 94 2.12 -12.98 -6.40
N MET A 95 3.04 -12.13 -5.94
CA MET A 95 4.23 -11.74 -6.73
C MET A 95 5.21 -12.89 -6.94
N GLU A 96 5.28 -13.87 -6.03
CA GLU A 96 6.05 -15.11 -6.24
C GLU A 96 5.58 -15.90 -7.49
N LEU A 97 4.32 -15.75 -7.90
CA LEU A 97 3.77 -16.38 -9.11
C LEU A 97 4.16 -15.66 -10.41
N PHE A 98 4.70 -14.43 -10.32
CA PHE A 98 5.02 -13.59 -11.47
C PHE A 98 6.48 -13.10 -11.41
N PRO A 99 7.46 -14.01 -11.59
CA PRO A 99 8.89 -13.69 -11.39
C PRO A 99 9.45 -12.67 -12.39
N THR A 100 8.73 -12.37 -13.47
CA THR A 100 9.13 -11.34 -14.45
C THR A 100 8.81 -9.93 -13.94
N VAL A 101 7.83 -9.79 -13.05
CA VAL A 101 7.45 -8.51 -12.45
C VAL A 101 8.51 -8.12 -11.44
N ASN A 102 8.98 -6.87 -11.52
CA ASN A 102 9.89 -6.34 -10.53
C ASN A 102 9.11 -6.03 -9.25
N TYR A 103 9.37 -6.78 -8.18
CA TYR A 103 8.70 -6.59 -6.89
C TYR A 103 9.65 -5.95 -5.88
N VAL A 104 9.20 -4.84 -5.29
CA VAL A 104 10.01 -4.03 -4.38
C VAL A 104 9.23 -3.74 -3.12
N GLU A 105 9.76 -4.14 -1.97
CA GLU A 105 9.25 -3.74 -0.66
C GLU A 105 10.07 -2.60 -0.08
N VAL A 106 9.39 -1.55 0.37
CA VAL A 106 10.06 -0.41 1.00
C VAL A 106 9.40 -0.07 2.34
N PRO A 107 10.15 -0.05 3.44
CA PRO A 107 9.66 0.45 4.71
C PRO A 107 9.27 1.93 4.60
N LEU A 108 8.08 2.28 5.08
CA LEU A 108 7.63 3.65 5.19
C LEU A 108 8.40 4.35 6.32
N SER A 109 9.55 4.90 5.96
CA SER A 109 10.45 5.66 6.83
C SER A 109 10.71 7.05 6.26
N LYS A 110 11.49 7.87 6.96
CA LYS A 110 11.96 9.17 6.45
C LYS A 110 12.91 9.02 5.25
N GLU A 111 13.48 7.83 5.05
CA GLU A 111 14.48 7.54 4.03
C GLU A 111 13.88 6.92 2.76
N ILE A 112 12.55 6.79 2.70
CA ILE A 112 11.87 6.18 1.55
C ILE A 112 12.21 6.87 0.22
N GLY A 113 12.40 8.20 0.23
CA GLY A 113 12.74 8.96 -0.97
C GLY A 113 14.07 8.52 -1.59
N PRO A 114 15.20 8.68 -0.88
CA PRO A 114 16.50 8.21 -1.35
C PRO A 114 16.53 6.72 -1.72
N THR A 115 15.87 5.85 -0.94
CA THR A 115 15.79 4.42 -1.26
C THR A 115 15.08 4.20 -2.60
N THR A 116 13.97 4.89 -2.83
CA THR A 116 13.17 4.72 -4.05
C THR A 116 13.84 5.36 -5.25
N ASP A 117 14.52 6.50 -5.09
CA ASP A 117 15.33 7.10 -6.16
C ASP A 117 16.43 6.15 -6.63
N ASN A 118 17.13 5.49 -5.71
CA ASN A 118 18.15 4.49 -6.05
C ASN A 118 17.57 3.27 -6.78
N ILE A 119 16.37 2.81 -6.40
CA ILE A 119 15.71 1.66 -7.02
C ILE A 119 15.29 1.96 -8.46
N PHE A 120 14.76 3.16 -8.70
CA PHE A 120 14.19 3.54 -10.00
C PHE A 120 15.13 4.38 -10.87
N GLY A 121 16.32 4.71 -10.38
CA GLY A 121 17.33 5.47 -11.11
C GLY A 121 16.99 6.95 -11.29
N PHE A 122 16.19 7.53 -10.40
CA PHE A 122 15.95 8.98 -10.41
C PHE A 122 17.13 9.72 -9.78
N SER A 123 17.35 10.97 -10.19
CA SER A 123 18.30 11.83 -9.47
C SER A 123 17.74 12.15 -8.08
N GLN A 124 18.60 12.16 -7.06
CA GLN A 124 18.22 12.52 -5.68
C GLN A 124 17.68 13.97 -5.56
N GLU A 125 17.87 14.77 -6.59
CA GLU A 125 17.36 16.14 -6.73
C GLU A 125 15.91 16.18 -7.25
N SER A 126 15.33 15.04 -7.63
CA SER A 126 14.04 14.98 -8.30
C SER A 126 12.87 15.45 -7.44
N ASN A 127 13.03 15.49 -6.10
CA ASN A 127 11.97 15.78 -5.14
C ASN A 127 10.69 14.98 -5.41
N CYS A 128 10.79 13.81 -6.03
CA CYS A 128 9.61 13.05 -6.49
C CYS A 128 8.90 12.33 -5.34
N TRP A 129 9.62 12.02 -4.27
CA TRP A 129 9.11 11.30 -3.10
C TRP A 129 8.85 12.24 -1.93
N ILE A 130 7.88 13.13 -2.11
CA ILE A 130 7.52 14.12 -1.10
C ILE A 130 6.70 13.47 0.01
N HIS A 131 7.03 13.77 1.26
CA HIS A 131 6.21 13.42 2.41
C HIS A 131 4.94 14.29 2.45
N LYS A 132 3.98 13.97 1.59
CA LYS A 132 2.62 14.53 1.57
C LYS A 132 1.69 13.61 2.35
N ASN A 133 0.57 14.17 2.83
CA ASN A 133 -0.40 13.43 3.64
C ASN A 133 0.22 12.93 4.97
N SER A 134 1.14 13.72 5.55
CA SER A 134 1.51 13.60 6.96
C SER A 134 0.31 14.05 7.79
N ASN A 135 0.00 13.32 8.86
CA ASN A 135 -1.01 13.79 9.80
C ASN A 135 -0.28 14.73 10.76
N PRO A 136 -0.44 16.06 10.66
CA PRO A 136 0.33 16.99 11.48
C PRO A 136 -0.02 16.90 12.98
N GLY A 137 -0.98 16.05 13.35
CA GLY A 137 -1.62 16.14 14.65
C GLY A 137 -2.44 17.42 14.66
N ARG A 138 -3.75 17.29 14.49
CA ARG A 138 -4.61 18.21 15.24
C ARG A 138 -4.40 17.83 16.70
N HIS A 139 -3.43 18.50 17.32
CA HIS A 139 -3.34 18.64 18.77
C HIS A 139 -4.66 19.24 19.28
#